data_AF-A0A6A3BZT1-F1
#
_entry.id   AF-A0A6A3BZT1-F1
#
_cell.length_a   1.000
_cell.length_b   1.000
_cell.length_c   1.000
_cell.angle_alpha   90.00
_cell.angle_beta   90.00
_cell.angle_gamma   90.00
#
_symmetry.space_group_name_H-M   'P 1'
#
loop_
_entity.id
_entity.type
_entity.pdbx_description
1 polymer ?
#
loop_
_entity_poly.entity_id
_entity_poly.type
_entity_poly.pdbx_seq_one_letter_code
_entity_poly.pdbx_strand_id
1 'polypeptide(L)'
;MEVCTAMGVAQLLIWGVWAGVTSHPSRWKVWLFNVGGILASLLEIYDFPPYKGFLDAHALWHAANIPLAYICWSFVRDDAEFRTLILLKKTK
;
A
#
# COMPACT_ATOMS: atom_id res chain seq x y z
N MET A 1 -0.01 12.98 -16.68
CA MET A 1 0.71 12.66 -15.41
C MET A 1 0.06 13.32 -14.21
N GLU A 2 -0.39 14.58 -14.29
CA GLU A 2 -0.99 15.32 -13.16
C GLU A 2 -2.17 14.61 -12.48
N VAL A 3 -3.12 14.07 -13.25
CA VAL A 3 -4.29 13.36 -12.69
C VAL A 3 -3.86 12.10 -11.91
N CYS A 4 -2.95 11.30 -12.46
CA CYS A 4 -2.45 10.09 -11.79
C CYS A 4 -1.72 10.43 -10.49
N THR A 5 -0.91 11.49 -10.50
CA THR A 5 -0.22 11.98 -9.30
C THR A 5 -1.23 12.43 -8.24
N ALA A 6 -2.24 13.21 -8.63
CA ALA A 6 -3.29 13.66 -7.70
C ALA A 6 -4.07 12.48 -7.09
N MET A 7 -4.41 11.47 -7.91
CA MET A 7 -5.06 10.25 -7.43
C MET A 7 -4.17 9.46 -6.47
N GLY A 8 -2.87 9.34 -6.75
CA GLY A 8 -1.90 8.69 -5.86
C GLY A 8 -1.79 9.40 -4.50
N VAL A 9 -1.72 10.74 -4.50
CA VAL A 9 -1.72 11.53 -3.26
C VAL A 9 -3.03 11.34 -2.49
N ALA A 10 -4.17 11.39 -3.16
CA ALA A 10 -5.47 11.17 -2.52
C ALA A 10 -5.57 9.77 -1.89
N GLN A 11 -5.13 8.73 -2.61
CA GLN A 11 -5.06 7.35 -2.12
C GLN A 11 -4.24 7.27 -0.82
N LEU A 12 -3.05 7.86 -0.80
CA LEU A 12 -2.18 7.85 0.38
C LEU A 12 -2.81 8.54 1.58
N LEU A 13 -3.44 9.70 1.36
CA LEU A 13 -4.10 10.46 2.43
C LEU A 13 -5.31 9.69 2.99
N ILE A 14 -6.16 9.16 2.13
CA ILE A 14 -7.36 8.43 2.54
C ILE A 14 -6.98 7.22 3.39
N TRP A 15 -6.05 6.39 2.91
CA TRP A 15 -5.63 5.21 3.65
C TRP A 15 -4.82 5.53 4.91
N GLY A 16 -3.99 6.57 4.88
CA GLY A 16 -3.26 7.04 6.06
C GLY A 16 -4.20 7.54 7.16
N VAL A 17 -5.19 8.36 6.82
CA VAL A 17 -6.23 8.82 7.76
C VAL A 17 -7.03 7.63 8.29
N TRP A 18 -7.47 6.72 7.42
CA TRP A 18 -8.20 5.52 7.84
C TRP A 18 -7.38 4.66 8.81
N ALA A 19 -6.09 4.42 8.53
CA ALA A 19 -5.22 3.62 9.39
C ALA A 19 -4.90 4.32 10.73
N GLY A 20 -4.92 5.65 10.77
CA GLY A 20 -4.74 6.43 12.00
C GLY A 20 -5.98 6.48 12.89
N VAL A 21 -7.17 6.62 12.29
CA VAL A 21 -8.44 6.77 13.03
C VAL A 21 -9.02 5.43 13.45
N THR A 22 -8.82 4.37 12.66
CA THR A 22 -9.41 3.05 12.97
C THR A 22 -8.55 2.23 13.94
N SER A 23 -9.24 1.47 14.79
CA SER A 23 -8.62 0.45 15.67
C SER A 23 -8.66 -0.95 15.03
N HIS A 24 -8.62 -1.04 13.70
CA HIS A 24 -8.66 -2.32 13.00
C HIS A 24 -7.40 -3.15 13.33
N PRO A 25 -7.51 -4.45 13.66
CA PRO A 25 -6.37 -5.28 14.08
C PRO A 25 -5.27 -5.34 13.01
N SER A 26 -5.63 -5.33 11.73
CA SER A 26 -4.69 -5.40 10.61
C SER A 26 -4.28 -4.04 10.02
N ARG A 27 -4.54 -2.91 10.72
CA ARG A 27 -4.18 -1.56 10.24
C ARG A 27 -2.69 -1.36 9.97
N TRP A 28 -1.82 -2.14 10.62
CA TRP A 28 -0.37 -2.10 10.40
C TRP A 28 0.00 -2.50 8.96
N LYS A 29 -0.78 -3.38 8.32
CA LYS A 29 -0.58 -3.75 6.90
C LYS A 29 -0.87 -2.57 5.97
N VAL A 30 -1.87 -1.76 6.30
CA VAL A 30 -2.18 -0.52 5.58
C VAL A 30 -1.07 0.52 5.74
N TRP A 31 -0.50 0.64 6.95
CA TRP A 31 0.67 1.51 7.18
C TRP A 31 1.88 1.04 6.36
N LEU A 32 2.20 -0.26 6.37
CA LEU A 32 3.30 -0.81 5.57
C LEU A 32 3.08 -0.59 4.07
N PHE A 33 1.85 -0.82 3.58
CA PHE A 33 1.51 -0.58 2.19
C PHE A 33 1.67 0.90 1.80
N ASN A 34 1.18 1.82 2.63
CA ASN A 34 1.30 3.27 2.37
C ASN A 34 2.74 3.75 2.40
N VAL A 35 3.49 3.42 3.45
CA VAL A 35 4.90 3.83 3.59
C VAL A 35 5.74 3.21 2.49
N GLY A 36 5.53 1.93 2.19
CA GLY A 36 6.20 1.25 1.09
C GLY A 36 5.88 1.85 -0.28
N GLY A 37 4.62 2.25 -0.51
CA GLY A 37 4.21 2.97 -1.72
C GLY A 37 4.92 4.31 -1.88
N ILE A 38 5.02 5.11 -0.81
CA ILE A 38 5.78 6.37 -0.80
C ILE A 38 7.25 6.12 -1.13
N LEU A 39 7.88 5.13 -0.50
CA LEU A 39 9.27 4.77 -0.76
C LEU A 39 9.50 4.31 -2.21
N ALA A 40 8.58 3.52 -2.76
CA ALA A 40 8.65 3.10 -4.16
C ALA A 40 8.55 4.30 -5.11
N SER A 41 7.60 5.21 -4.89
CA SER A 41 7.48 6.44 -5.69
C SER A 41 8.69 7.36 -5.56
N LEU A 42 9.34 7.44 -4.39
CA LEU A 42 10.58 8.21 -4.22
C LEU A 42 11.75 7.60 -5.00
N LEU A 43 11.84 6.27 -5.08
CA LEU A 43 12.85 5.59 -5.90
C LEU A 43 12.68 5.92 -7.38
N GLU A 44 11.44 5.98 -7.87
CA GLU A 44 11.13 6.37 -9.25
C GLU A 44 11.54 7.82 -9.54
N ILE A 45 11.31 8.75 -8.61
CA ILE A 45 11.67 10.17 -8.76
C ILE A 45 13.20 10.40 -8.73
N TYR A 46 13.96 9.56 -8.03
CA TYR A 46 15.41 9.70 -7.94
C TYR A 46 16.13 9.40 -9.28
N ASP A 47 15.44 8.74 -10.22
CA ASP A 47 15.82 8.55 -11.63
C ASP A 47 17.33 8.34 -11.87
N PHE A 48 17.87 7.25 -11.30
CA PHE A 48 19.29 6.92 -11.44
C PHE A 48 19.54 6.03 -12.68
N PRO A 49 20.66 6.24 -13.40
CA PRO A 49 20.99 5.44 -14.58
C PRO A 49 21.19 3.97 -14.22
N PRO A 50 20.86 3.03 -15.13
CA PRO A 50 20.87 1.60 -14.84
C PRO A 50 22.25 1.12 -14.37
N TYR A 51 22.31 0.65 -13.13
CA TYR A 51 23.49 0.02 -12.58
C TYR A 51 23.76 -1.29 -13.32
N LYS A 52 24.93 -1.37 -13.97
CA LYS A 52 25.36 -2.48 -14.83
C LYS A 52 24.40 -2.80 -15.99
N GLY A 53 23.52 -1.88 -16.38
CA GLY A 53 22.55 -2.09 -17.46
C GLY A 53 21.31 -2.93 -17.08
N PHE A 54 21.16 -3.32 -15.81
CA PHE A 54 20.05 -4.19 -15.36
C PHE A 54 19.17 -3.59 -14.26
N LEU A 55 19.74 -2.78 -13.35
CA LEU A 55 19.01 -2.25 -12.20
C LEU A 55 18.89 -0.74 -12.34
N ASP A 56 17.73 -0.25 -12.74
CA ASP A 56 17.37 1.17 -12.72
C ASP A 56 16.28 1.45 -11.66
N ALA A 57 15.95 2.73 -11.51
CA ALA A 57 14.86 3.18 -10.64
C ALA A 57 13.53 2.48 -10.96
N HIS A 58 13.27 2.26 -12.24
CA HIS A 58 12.04 1.64 -12.72
C HIS A 58 11.94 0.15 -12.36
N ALA A 59 13.02 -0.62 -12.50
CA ALA A 59 13.09 -2.02 -12.12
C ALA A 59 12.95 -2.20 -10.60
N LEU A 60 13.56 -1.32 -9.81
CA LEU A 60 13.39 -1.32 -8.35
C LEU A 60 11.95 -0.97 -7.95
N TRP A 61 11.32 -0.02 -8.64
CA TRP A 61 9.90 0.30 -8.45
C TRP A 61 9.01 -0.91 -8.71
N HIS A 62 9.21 -1.62 -9.82
CA HIS A 62 8.47 -2.86 -10.12
C HIS A 62 8.69 -3.93 -9.04
N ALA A 63 9.95 -4.14 -8.65
CA ALA A 63 10.31 -5.12 -7.63
C ALA A 63 9.67 -4.82 -6.27
N ALA A 64 9.60 -3.54 -5.87
CA ALA A 64 8.97 -3.11 -4.62
C ALA A 64 7.44 -3.30 -4.64
N ASN A 65 6.79 -3.13 -5.79
CA ASN A 65 5.35 -3.28 -5.92
C ASN A 65 4.87 -4.74 -5.74
N ILE A 66 5.72 -5.75 -6.01
CA ILE A 66 5.37 -7.17 -5.83
C ILE A 66 5.00 -7.51 -4.36
N PRO A 67 5.89 -7.30 -3.36
CA PRO A 67 5.55 -7.55 -1.96
C PRO A 67 4.48 -6.59 -1.44
N LEU A 68 4.41 -5.34 -1.94
CA LEU A 68 3.36 -4.39 -1.55
C LEU A 68 1.97 -4.87 -1.98
N ALA A 69 1.83 -5.40 -3.19
CA ALA A 69 0.59 -5.98 -3.67
C ALA A 69 0.15 -7.16 -2.79
N TYR A 70 1.09 -8.02 -2.37
CA TYR A 70 0.79 -9.11 -1.45
C TYR A 70 0.29 -8.61 -0.08
N ILE A 71 0.94 -7.59 0.49
CA ILE A 71 0.52 -6.98 1.76
C ILE A 71 -0.89 -6.39 1.65
N CYS A 72 -1.19 -5.70 0.54
CA CYS A 72 -2.52 -5.14 0.28
C CYS A 72 -3.59 -6.24 0.24
N TRP A 73 -3.39 -7.31 -0.54
CA TRP A 73 -4.33 -8.43 -0.58
C TRP A 73 -4.46 -9.16 0.75
N SER A 74 -3.37 -9.28 1.49
CA SER A 74 -3.37 -9.85 2.84
C SER A 74 -4.21 -9.00 3.81
N PHE A 75 -4.21 -7.67 3.67
CA PHE A 75 -5.11 -6.80 4.43
C PHE A 75 -6.58 -6.98 4.03
N VAL A 76 -6.88 -7.02 2.73
CA VAL A 76 -8.26 -7.18 2.24
C VAL A 76 -8.89 -8.48 2.77
N ARG A 77 -8.12 -9.58 2.77
CA ARG A 77 -8.58 -10.85 3.36
C ARG A 77 -8.89 -10.70 4.84
N ASP A 78 -7.97 -10.12 5.63
CA ASP A 78 -8.17 -9.95 7.07
C ASP A 78 -9.39 -9.07 7.38
N ASP A 79 -9.61 -8.00 6.62
CA ASP A 79 -10.77 -7.11 6.77
C ASP A 79 -12.09 -7.86 6.50
N ALA A 80 -12.12 -8.70 5.45
CA ALA A 80 -13.27 -9.54 5.15
C ALA A 80 -13.58 -10.54 6.26
N GLU A 81 -12.55 -11.19 6.82
CA GLU A 81 -12.68 -12.09 7.97
C GLU A 81 -13.19 -11.35 9.21
N PHE A 82 -12.59 -10.20 9.54
CA PHE A 82 -12.99 -9.38 10.68
C PHE A 82 -14.45 -8.93 10.58
N ARG A 83 -14.87 -8.44 9.42
CA ARG A 83 -16.24 -8.01 9.17
C ARG A 83 -17.24 -9.15 9.28
N THR A 84 -16.88 -10.33 8.75
CA THR A 84 -17.72 -11.54 8.85
C THR A 84 -17.90 -11.97 10.31
N LEU A 85 -16.82 -11.98 11.10
CA LEU A 85 -16.86 -12.32 12.52
C LEU A 85 -17.75 -11.37 13.34
N ILE A 86 -17.69 -10.06 13.06
CA ILE A 86 -18.56 -9.07 13.71
C ILE A 86 -20.03 -9.35 13.40
N LEU A 87 -20.35 -9.61 12.13
CA LEU A 87 -21.73 -9.90 11.72
C LEU A 87 -22.27 -11.16 12.39
N LEU A 88 -21.49 -12.25 12.42
CA LEU A 88 -21.87 -13.49 13.09
C LEU A 88 -22.12 -13.32 14.59
N LYS A 89 -21.33 -12.50 15.28
CA LYS A 89 -21.53 -12.18 16.70
C LYS A 89 -22.79 -11.36 16.96
N LYS A 90 -23.26 -10.57 16.00
CA LYS A 90 -24.47 -9.75 16.12
C LYS A 90 -25.75 -10.58 15.91
N THR A 91 -25.67 -11.67 15.16
CA THR A 91 -26.81 -12.53 14.82
C THR A 91 -27.05 -13.64 15.86
N LYS A 92 -26.08 -13.90 16.75
CA LYS A 92 -26.24 -14.77 17.93
C LYS A 92 -26.68 -13.96 19.13
#